data_AF-A0A928JMZ4-F1
#
_entry.id   AF-A0A928JMZ4-F1
#
_cell.length_a   1.000
_cell.length_b   1.000
_cell.length_c   1.000
_cell.angle_alpha   90.00
_cell.angle_beta   90.00
_cell.angle_gamma   90.00
#
_symmetry.space_group_name_H-M   'P 1'
#
loop_
_entity.id
_entity.type
_entity.pdbx_description
1 polymer ?
#
loop_
_entity_poly.entity_id
_entity_poly.type
_entity_poly.pdbx_seq_one_letter_code
_entity_poly.pdbx_strand_id
1 'polypeptide(L)'
;MKQSLERLSEQFVSAQKTISRVQPLLSMYAYPICAELFVERGVEPDLKKLKKCERILIKKAGLFSDFSGTSALVIISLLSMSEDPEAMYDRLKDARDLVRRYFPPVPDYVALAAIVLNEEEDQTKWEETARKAADIYNGLKKKHRILTSGGDILLSLLLARSGREREAVTADAKACAERLSEHQLDPKSLQALCRVLSLADGTPDEKCERFTRLYELLKDRGRKYGKEYQIPMLGLAAMLPQEIEEIAEDIIDVDNYLSKEEMYKGIVPRYSKTVRLMHAAMVVAGSGGSAQNLYIAMEITMWMLFDVLFI
;
A
#
# COMPACT_ATOMS: atom_id res chain seq x y z
N MET A 1 9.15 -2.78 23.65
CA MET A 1 8.32 -3.46 22.63
C MET A 1 7.21 -4.28 23.27
N LYS A 2 5.97 -4.05 22.84
CA LYS A 2 4.79 -4.85 23.21
C LYS A 2 4.88 -6.25 22.58
N GLN A 3 4.38 -7.28 23.27
CA GLN A 3 4.42 -8.67 22.79
C GLN A 3 3.69 -8.86 21.45
N SER A 4 2.60 -8.12 21.22
CA SER A 4 1.87 -8.15 19.95
C SER A 4 2.73 -7.66 18.78
N LEU A 5 3.44 -6.55 18.94
CA LEU A 5 4.31 -5.98 17.91
C LEU A 5 5.54 -6.85 17.64
N GLU A 6 6.10 -7.48 18.68
CA GLU A 6 7.20 -8.43 18.52
C GLU A 6 6.79 -9.59 17.61
N ARG A 7 5.62 -10.21 17.90
CA ARG A 7 5.05 -11.26 17.06
C ARG A 7 4.79 -10.80 15.62
N LEU A 8 4.20 -9.62 15.43
CA LEU A 8 3.96 -9.07 14.09
C LEU A 8 5.26 -8.82 13.33
N SER A 9 6.30 -8.33 14.02
CA SER A 9 7.64 -8.11 13.44
C SER A 9 8.30 -9.42 13.04
N GLU A 10 8.20 -10.46 13.87
CA GLU A 10 8.67 -11.81 13.55
C GLU A 10 7.97 -12.38 12.31
N GLN A 11 6.63 -12.31 12.28
CA GLN A 11 5.82 -12.78 11.16
C GLN A 11 6.17 -12.03 9.87
N PHE A 12 6.28 -10.70 9.95
CA PHE A 12 6.66 -9.85 8.83
C PHE A 12 8.02 -10.22 8.24
N VAL A 13 9.03 -10.40 9.10
CA VAL A 13 10.39 -10.79 8.70
C VAL A 13 10.41 -12.19 8.10
N SER A 14 9.75 -13.16 8.76
CA SER A 14 9.64 -14.54 8.29
C SER A 14 8.96 -14.60 6.92
N ALA A 15 7.88 -13.84 6.75
CA ALA A 15 7.14 -13.78 5.51
C ALA A 15 7.99 -13.21 4.37
N GLN A 16 8.71 -12.10 4.58
CA GLN A 16 9.63 -11.57 3.57
C GLN A 16 10.69 -12.59 3.16
N LYS A 17 11.29 -13.30 4.12
CA LYS A 17 12.30 -14.34 3.85
C LYS A 17 11.71 -15.44 2.96
N THR A 18 10.51 -15.91 3.25
CA THR A 18 9.85 -16.96 2.45
C THR A 18 9.45 -16.48 1.06
N ILE A 19 8.82 -15.30 0.95
CA ILE A 19 8.31 -14.76 -0.32
C ILE A 19 9.48 -14.44 -1.27
N SER A 20 10.59 -13.93 -0.76
CA SER A 20 11.78 -13.63 -1.58
C SER A 20 12.40 -14.85 -2.29
N ARG A 21 12.06 -16.07 -1.84
CA ARG A 21 12.50 -17.33 -2.48
C ARG A 21 11.61 -17.76 -3.66
N VAL A 22 10.45 -17.12 -3.85
CA VAL A 22 9.54 -17.41 -4.97
C VAL A 22 10.06 -16.73 -6.23
N GLN A 23 10.28 -15.41 -6.16
CA GLN A 23 10.78 -14.62 -7.29
C GLN A 23 11.97 -13.75 -6.89
N PRO A 24 13.19 -14.30 -6.75
CA PRO A 24 14.35 -13.56 -6.21
C PRO A 24 14.75 -12.31 -7.00
N LEU A 25 14.38 -12.25 -8.28
CA LEU A 25 14.71 -11.17 -9.21
C LEU A 25 13.64 -10.07 -9.25
N LEU A 26 12.51 -10.26 -8.56
CA LEU A 26 11.48 -9.23 -8.48
C LEU A 26 11.93 -8.08 -7.57
N SER A 27 11.40 -6.90 -7.84
CA SER A 27 11.64 -5.68 -7.08
C SER A 27 11.61 -5.93 -5.58
N MET A 28 12.70 -5.57 -4.91
CA MET A 28 12.86 -5.66 -3.45
C MET A 28 11.73 -4.96 -2.67
N TYR A 29 11.01 -4.04 -3.28
CA TYR A 29 9.91 -3.32 -2.66
C TYR A 29 8.59 -4.12 -2.62
N ALA A 30 8.45 -5.21 -3.38
CA ALA A 30 7.23 -6.02 -3.40
C ALA A 30 7.13 -7.00 -2.22
N TYR A 31 8.26 -7.48 -1.69
CA TYR A 31 8.28 -8.45 -0.58
C TYR A 31 7.69 -7.89 0.72
N PRO A 32 8.02 -6.67 1.16
CA PRO A 32 7.42 -6.05 2.35
C PRO A 32 5.89 -5.97 2.25
N ILE A 33 5.33 -5.56 1.12
CA ILE A 33 3.87 -5.49 0.92
C ILE A 33 3.24 -6.88 1.06
N CYS A 34 3.82 -7.87 0.38
CA CYS A 34 3.27 -9.22 0.40
C CYS A 34 3.39 -9.82 1.81
N ALA A 35 4.47 -9.54 2.53
CA ALA A 35 4.61 -9.92 3.92
C ALA A 35 3.52 -9.29 4.79
N GLU A 36 3.23 -8.00 4.60
CA GLU A 36 2.15 -7.32 5.32
C GLU A 36 0.78 -7.94 5.02
N LEU A 37 0.50 -8.28 3.75
CA LEU A 37 -0.73 -8.99 3.35
C LEU A 37 -0.93 -10.31 4.11
N PHE A 38 0.14 -11.07 4.35
CA PHE A 38 0.11 -12.31 5.12
C PHE A 38 -0.09 -12.06 6.61
N VAL A 39 0.63 -11.08 7.16
CA VAL A 39 0.52 -10.69 8.57
C VAL A 39 -0.90 -10.24 8.90
N GLU A 40 -1.48 -9.35 8.08
CA GLU A 40 -2.84 -8.84 8.28
C GLU A 40 -3.90 -9.94 8.20
N ARG A 41 -3.77 -10.87 7.24
CA ARG A 41 -4.69 -12.00 7.11
C ARG A 41 -4.45 -13.10 8.15
N GLY A 42 -3.41 -12.98 8.97
CA GLY A 42 -3.05 -13.99 9.98
C GLY A 42 -2.65 -15.34 9.36
N VAL A 43 -2.15 -15.34 8.13
CA VAL A 43 -1.75 -16.55 7.38
C VAL A 43 -0.25 -16.54 7.20
N GLU A 44 0.42 -17.67 7.45
CA GLU A 44 1.84 -17.79 7.13
C GLU A 44 2.07 -18.16 5.66
N PRO A 45 3.06 -17.56 4.98
CA PRO A 45 3.37 -17.92 3.61
C PRO A 45 3.96 -19.32 3.52
N ASP A 46 3.34 -20.17 2.69
CA ASP A 46 3.86 -21.48 2.32
C ASP A 46 4.58 -21.39 0.95
N LEU A 47 5.88 -21.69 0.93
CA LEU A 47 6.70 -21.63 -0.29
C LEU A 47 6.20 -22.56 -1.41
N LYS A 48 5.72 -23.76 -1.08
CA LYS A 48 5.18 -24.71 -2.07
C LYS A 48 3.87 -24.18 -2.65
N LYS A 49 3.01 -23.61 -1.79
CA LYS A 49 1.71 -23.03 -2.18
C LYS A 49 1.92 -21.78 -3.04
N LEU A 50 2.85 -20.90 -2.68
CA LEU A 50 3.26 -19.74 -3.49
C LEU A 50 3.78 -20.17 -4.87
N LYS A 51 4.69 -21.15 -4.95
CA LYS A 51 5.19 -21.69 -6.23
C LYS A 51 4.10 -22.37 -7.07
N LYS A 52 3.11 -22.99 -6.42
CA LYS A 52 1.93 -23.54 -7.12
C LYS A 52 1.11 -22.40 -7.73
N CYS A 53 0.86 -21.34 -6.97
CA CYS A 53 0.09 -20.18 -7.43
C CYS A 53 0.82 -19.39 -8.52
N GLU A 54 2.15 -19.30 -8.46
CA GLU A 54 2.96 -18.76 -9.57
C GLU A 54 2.75 -19.54 -10.87
N ARG A 55 2.72 -20.88 -10.81
CA ARG A 55 2.42 -21.70 -12.00
C ARG A 55 1.01 -21.50 -12.51
N ILE A 56 0.02 -21.36 -11.61
CA ILE A 56 -1.37 -21.04 -11.99
C ILE A 56 -1.38 -19.70 -12.73
N LEU A 57 -0.75 -18.67 -12.15
CA LEU A 57 -0.65 -17.34 -12.73
C LEU A 57 0.01 -17.40 -14.11
N ILE A 58 1.19 -18.02 -14.26
CA ILE A 58 1.89 -18.12 -15.55
C ILE A 58 1.03 -18.87 -16.59
N LYS A 59 0.41 -19.98 -16.21
CA LYS A 59 -0.38 -20.82 -17.12
C LYS A 59 -1.65 -20.11 -17.60
N LYS A 60 -2.35 -19.41 -16.69
CA LYS A 60 -3.64 -18.78 -17.00
C LYS A 60 -3.51 -17.34 -17.49
N ALA A 61 -2.50 -16.59 -17.03
CA ALA A 61 -2.30 -15.19 -17.42
C ALA A 61 -2.00 -15.04 -18.91
N GLY A 62 -1.36 -16.01 -19.56
CA GLY A 62 -1.12 -15.96 -21.01
C GLY A 62 -0.53 -14.62 -21.48
N LEU A 63 -1.26 -13.88 -22.33
CA LEU A 63 -0.90 -12.55 -22.85
C LEU A 63 -1.44 -11.36 -22.01
N PHE A 64 -2.00 -11.60 -20.83
CA PHE A 64 -2.52 -10.54 -19.95
C PHE A 64 -1.37 -9.82 -19.23
N SER A 65 -0.82 -8.79 -19.89
CA SER A 65 0.25 -7.95 -19.33
C SER A 65 -0.08 -7.34 -17.96
N ASP A 66 -1.36 -7.13 -17.64
CA ASP A 66 -1.80 -6.54 -16.36
C ASP A 66 -1.42 -7.42 -15.15
N PHE A 67 -1.44 -8.76 -15.29
CA PHE A 67 -1.13 -9.70 -14.19
C PHE A 67 0.34 -10.17 -14.20
N SER A 68 1.22 -9.31 -14.74
CA SER A 68 2.66 -9.54 -14.79
C SER A 68 3.40 -8.50 -13.93
N GLY A 69 4.71 -8.35 -14.15
CA GLY A 69 5.49 -7.30 -13.50
C GLY A 69 5.38 -7.35 -11.97
N THR A 70 5.18 -6.18 -11.35
CA THR A 70 5.24 -6.10 -9.89
C THR A 70 3.97 -6.58 -9.20
N SER A 71 2.81 -6.41 -9.83
CA SER A 71 1.53 -6.94 -9.32
C SER A 71 1.48 -8.46 -9.28
N ALA A 72 2.31 -9.17 -10.05
CA ALA A 72 2.31 -10.63 -10.09
C ALA A 72 2.53 -11.26 -8.71
N LEU A 73 3.47 -10.75 -7.91
CA LEU A 73 3.76 -11.32 -6.59
C LEU A 73 2.64 -11.07 -5.58
N VAL A 74 1.97 -9.93 -5.68
CA VAL A 74 0.79 -9.61 -4.89
C VAL A 74 -0.33 -10.61 -5.22
N ILE A 75 -0.59 -10.83 -6.51
CA ILE A 75 -1.58 -11.81 -6.97
C ILE A 75 -1.21 -13.20 -6.48
N ILE A 76 0.04 -13.66 -6.68
CA ILE A 76 0.52 -14.96 -6.20
C ILE A 76 0.29 -15.12 -4.69
N SER A 77 0.53 -14.07 -3.91
CA SER A 77 0.32 -14.08 -2.46
C SER A 77 -1.16 -14.26 -2.13
N LEU A 78 -2.05 -13.47 -2.75
CA LEU A 78 -3.51 -13.59 -2.58
C LEU A 78 -4.04 -14.97 -2.98
N LEU A 79 -3.61 -15.50 -4.14
CA LEU A 79 -3.97 -16.84 -4.59
C LEU A 79 -3.55 -17.90 -3.56
N SER A 80 -2.36 -17.75 -2.96
CA SER A 80 -1.85 -18.73 -2.00
C SER A 80 -2.58 -18.70 -0.65
N MET A 81 -3.17 -17.56 -0.29
CA MET A 81 -4.03 -17.42 0.89
C MET A 81 -5.41 -18.05 0.68
N SER A 82 -5.88 -18.16 -0.57
CA SER A 82 -7.14 -18.81 -0.91
C SER A 82 -7.11 -20.32 -0.63
N GLU A 83 -8.26 -20.86 -0.23
CA GLU A 83 -8.53 -22.30 -0.19
C GLU A 83 -8.61 -22.89 -1.62
N ASP A 84 -9.19 -22.12 -2.54
CA ASP A 84 -9.23 -22.41 -3.97
C ASP A 84 -8.50 -21.32 -4.79
N PRO A 85 -7.20 -21.51 -5.07
CA PRO A 85 -6.42 -20.56 -5.85
C PRO A 85 -6.90 -20.40 -7.30
N GLU A 86 -7.53 -21.41 -7.89
CA GLU A 86 -8.00 -21.34 -9.28
C GLU A 86 -9.26 -20.48 -9.38
N ALA A 87 -10.20 -20.68 -8.46
CA ALA A 87 -11.40 -19.84 -8.37
C ALA A 87 -11.06 -18.39 -8.01
N MET A 88 -10.10 -18.16 -7.11
CA MET A 88 -9.63 -16.81 -6.79
C MET A 88 -8.99 -16.13 -8.01
N TYR A 89 -8.23 -16.86 -8.82
CA TYR A 89 -7.68 -16.33 -10.06
C TYR A 89 -8.79 -15.92 -11.03
N ASP A 90 -9.78 -16.78 -11.24
CA ASP A 90 -10.88 -16.50 -12.17
C ASP A 90 -11.69 -15.28 -11.69
N ARG A 91 -11.91 -15.15 -10.38
CA ARG A 91 -12.56 -13.97 -9.77
C ARG A 91 -11.76 -12.69 -9.96
N LEU A 92 -10.43 -12.72 -9.75
CA LEU A 92 -9.55 -11.57 -10.00
C LEU A 92 -9.55 -11.18 -11.49
N LYS A 93 -9.58 -12.16 -12.39
CA LYS A 93 -9.68 -11.94 -13.83
C LYS A 93 -10.98 -11.23 -14.19
N ASP A 94 -12.12 -11.67 -13.65
CA ASP A 94 -13.42 -11.03 -13.90
C ASP A 94 -13.43 -9.58 -13.39
N ALA A 95 -12.86 -9.33 -12.21
CA ALA A 95 -12.69 -7.97 -11.68
C ALA A 95 -11.82 -7.11 -12.61
N ARG A 96 -10.71 -7.66 -13.13
CA ARG A 96 -9.82 -6.98 -14.08
C ARG A 96 -10.54 -6.68 -15.40
N ASP A 97 -11.30 -7.62 -15.93
CA ASP A 97 -12.06 -7.44 -17.17
C ASP A 97 -13.11 -6.35 -17.00
N LEU A 98 -13.76 -6.27 -15.85
CA LEU A 98 -14.68 -5.20 -15.51
C LEU A 98 -13.97 -3.84 -15.39
N VAL A 99 -12.86 -3.76 -14.65
CA VAL A 99 -12.06 -2.52 -14.55
C VAL A 99 -11.65 -2.01 -15.93
N ARG A 100 -11.23 -2.90 -16.84
CA ARG A 100 -10.84 -2.52 -18.21
C ARG A 100 -11.96 -1.98 -19.08
N ARG A 101 -13.24 -2.19 -18.72
CA ARG A 101 -14.37 -1.56 -19.42
C ARG A 101 -14.47 -0.06 -19.12
N TYR A 102 -14.02 0.34 -17.93
CA TYR A 102 -14.24 1.69 -17.39
C TYR A 102 -12.98 2.56 -17.34
N PHE A 103 -11.80 1.94 -17.28
CA PHE A 103 -10.52 2.62 -17.06
C PHE A 103 -9.51 2.37 -18.19
N PRO A 104 -8.55 3.28 -18.43
CA PRO A 104 -7.48 3.03 -19.37
C PRO A 104 -6.64 1.81 -18.97
N PRO A 105 -6.10 1.05 -19.95
CA PRO A 105 -5.35 -0.17 -19.69
C PRO A 105 -3.92 0.15 -19.20
N VAL A 106 -3.80 0.59 -17.95
CA VAL A 106 -2.50 0.80 -17.28
C VAL A 106 -2.17 -0.46 -16.48
N PRO A 107 -1.22 -1.32 -16.92
CA PRO A 107 -1.15 -2.73 -16.50
C PRO A 107 -1.22 -3.00 -14.99
N ASP A 108 -0.20 -2.61 -14.23
CA ASP A 108 -0.14 -2.92 -12.80
C ASP A 108 -1.30 -2.24 -12.03
N TYR A 109 -1.73 -1.04 -12.45
CA TYR A 109 -2.83 -0.32 -11.80
C TYR A 109 -4.19 -0.97 -12.05
N VAL A 110 -4.40 -1.57 -13.22
CA VAL A 110 -5.57 -2.39 -13.50
C VAL A 110 -5.59 -3.63 -12.60
N ALA A 111 -4.43 -4.26 -12.37
CA ALA A 111 -4.35 -5.39 -11.46
C ALA A 111 -4.66 -5.01 -10.01
N LEU A 112 -4.15 -3.89 -9.52
CA LEU A 112 -4.51 -3.41 -8.17
C LEU A 112 -5.97 -3.03 -8.06
N ALA A 113 -6.51 -2.34 -9.07
CA ALA A 113 -7.93 -2.00 -9.12
C ALA A 113 -8.80 -3.25 -9.06
N ALA A 114 -8.40 -4.32 -9.76
CA ALA A 114 -9.07 -5.62 -9.69
C ALA A 114 -9.00 -6.23 -8.28
N ILE A 115 -7.84 -6.16 -7.61
CA ILE A 115 -7.69 -6.60 -6.22
C ILE A 115 -8.61 -5.82 -5.29
N VAL A 116 -8.67 -4.48 -5.41
CA VAL A 116 -9.55 -3.64 -4.58
C VAL A 116 -11.02 -3.91 -4.84
N LEU A 117 -11.41 -4.15 -6.09
CA LEU A 117 -12.78 -4.50 -6.44
C LEU A 117 -13.17 -5.88 -5.90
N ASN A 118 -12.23 -6.84 -5.91
CA ASN A 118 -12.45 -8.21 -5.47
C ASN A 118 -12.84 -8.35 -4.00
N GLU A 119 -12.46 -7.37 -3.16
CA GLU A 119 -12.81 -7.30 -1.74
C GLU A 119 -14.29 -7.02 -1.48
N GLU A 120 -15.04 -6.52 -2.46
CA GLU A 120 -16.49 -6.59 -2.38
C GLU A 120 -16.89 -8.05 -2.63
N GLU A 121 -17.30 -8.76 -1.58
CA GLU A 121 -17.69 -10.16 -1.66
C GLU A 121 -18.87 -10.38 -2.60
N ASP A 122 -19.84 -9.45 -2.58
CA ASP A 122 -21.03 -9.45 -3.43
C ASP A 122 -20.73 -8.89 -4.83
N GLN A 123 -20.49 -9.80 -5.79
CA GLN A 123 -20.18 -9.45 -7.18
C GLN A 123 -21.30 -8.65 -7.87
N THR A 124 -22.54 -8.69 -7.36
CA THR A 124 -23.65 -7.93 -7.97
C THR A 124 -23.45 -6.41 -7.86
N LYS A 125 -22.66 -5.96 -6.87
CA LYS A 125 -22.33 -4.55 -6.67
C LYS A 125 -21.12 -4.08 -7.48
N TRP A 126 -20.36 -4.99 -8.09
CA TRP A 126 -19.10 -4.64 -8.74
C TRP A 126 -19.29 -3.62 -9.87
N GLU A 127 -20.28 -3.83 -10.73
CA GLU A 127 -20.57 -2.94 -11.86
C GLU A 127 -20.90 -1.52 -11.38
N GLU A 128 -21.70 -1.40 -10.32
CA GLU A 128 -22.05 -0.12 -9.72
C GLU A 128 -20.82 0.59 -9.14
N THR A 129 -19.99 -0.13 -8.38
CA THR A 129 -18.75 0.39 -7.80
C THR A 129 -17.78 0.85 -8.88
N ALA A 130 -17.56 0.03 -9.93
CA ALA A 130 -16.69 0.36 -11.04
C ALA A 130 -17.18 1.60 -11.81
N ARG A 131 -18.49 1.71 -12.05
CA ARG A 131 -19.10 2.88 -12.69
C ARG A 131 -18.93 4.14 -11.86
N LYS A 132 -19.26 4.09 -10.57
CA LYS A 132 -19.08 5.23 -9.63
C LYS A 132 -17.61 5.68 -9.60
N ALA A 133 -16.68 4.74 -9.53
CA ALA A 133 -15.25 5.04 -9.58
C ALA A 133 -14.84 5.68 -10.92
N ALA A 134 -15.39 5.22 -12.05
CA ALA A 134 -15.12 5.81 -13.36
C ALA A 134 -15.59 7.26 -13.45
N ASP A 135 -16.76 7.57 -12.88
CA ASP A 135 -17.28 8.94 -12.81
C ASP A 135 -16.38 9.85 -11.96
N ILE A 136 -15.85 9.31 -10.85
CA ILE A 136 -14.87 10.00 -10.02
C ILE A 136 -13.58 10.29 -10.80
N TYR A 137 -13.01 9.26 -11.43
CA TYR A 137 -11.79 9.35 -12.25
C TYR A 137 -11.92 10.36 -13.39
N ASN A 138 -13.04 10.32 -14.13
CA ASN A 138 -13.32 11.26 -15.20
C ASN A 138 -13.47 12.71 -14.70
N GLY A 139 -14.02 12.89 -13.49
CA GLY A 139 -14.06 14.18 -12.80
C GLY A 139 -12.66 14.73 -12.50
N LEU A 140 -11.75 13.88 -11.99
CA LEU A 140 -10.36 14.24 -11.72
C LEU A 140 -9.63 14.67 -13.01
N LYS A 141 -9.81 13.90 -14.10
CA LYS A 141 -9.20 14.18 -15.41
C LYS A 141 -9.61 15.53 -16.00
N LYS A 142 -10.88 15.92 -15.84
CA LYS A 142 -11.40 17.19 -16.39
C LYS A 142 -10.80 18.43 -15.73
N LYS A 143 -10.46 18.35 -14.43
CA LYS A 143 -9.88 19.47 -13.67
C LYS A 143 -8.35 19.56 -13.81
N HIS A 144 -7.66 18.45 -14.05
CA HIS A 144 -6.20 18.41 -14.18
C HIS A 144 -5.77 17.63 -15.44
N ARG A 145 -5.79 18.29 -16.60
CA ARG A 145 -5.56 17.68 -17.93
C ARG A 145 -4.16 17.07 -18.16
N ILE A 146 -3.23 17.20 -17.22
CA ILE A 146 -1.79 16.88 -17.38
C ILE A 146 -1.29 15.79 -16.41
N LEU A 147 -2.10 15.34 -15.43
CA LEU A 147 -1.61 14.49 -14.32
C LEU A 147 -2.51 13.29 -13.99
N THR A 148 -3.25 12.71 -14.95
CA THR A 148 -3.93 11.45 -14.67
C THR A 148 -2.96 10.28 -14.72
N SER A 149 -2.44 9.93 -13.55
CA SER A 149 -1.59 8.76 -13.32
C SER A 149 -2.43 7.50 -13.12
N GLY A 150 -1.81 6.32 -13.17
CA GLY A 150 -2.50 5.09 -12.77
C GLY A 150 -3.03 5.12 -11.33
N GLY A 151 -2.42 5.93 -10.45
CA GLY A 151 -2.85 6.11 -9.05
C GLY A 151 -4.28 6.65 -8.91
N ASP A 152 -4.74 7.46 -9.87
CA ASP A 152 -6.09 8.02 -9.79
C ASP A 152 -7.19 6.97 -10.04
N ILE A 153 -6.86 5.84 -10.68
CA ILE A 153 -7.79 4.69 -10.81
C ILE A 153 -8.05 4.10 -9.42
N LEU A 154 -6.97 3.83 -8.68
CA LEU A 154 -7.04 3.19 -7.37
C LEU A 154 -7.74 4.10 -6.35
N LEU A 155 -7.36 5.38 -6.30
CA LEU A 155 -8.03 6.38 -5.47
C LEU A 155 -9.53 6.45 -5.78
N SER A 156 -9.91 6.45 -7.05
CA SER A 156 -11.33 6.54 -7.44
C SER A 156 -12.14 5.32 -6.98
N LEU A 157 -11.55 4.12 -7.00
CA LEU A 157 -12.18 2.92 -6.45
C LEU A 157 -12.31 2.97 -4.93
N LEU A 158 -11.27 3.43 -4.22
CA LEU A 158 -11.32 3.62 -2.77
C LEU A 158 -12.39 4.65 -2.37
N LEU A 159 -12.54 5.72 -3.15
CA LEU A 159 -13.60 6.72 -2.94
C LEU A 159 -15.00 6.15 -3.19
N ALA A 160 -15.19 5.42 -4.28
CA ALA A 160 -16.46 4.78 -4.58
C ALA A 160 -16.88 3.78 -3.48
N ARG A 161 -15.91 3.07 -2.88
CA ARG A 161 -16.15 2.11 -1.78
C ARG A 161 -16.37 2.78 -0.42
N SER A 162 -15.64 3.85 -0.12
CA SER A 162 -15.79 4.59 1.15
C SER A 162 -17.04 5.46 1.18
N GLY A 163 -17.69 5.71 0.03
CA GLY A 163 -18.85 6.59 -0.07
C GLY A 163 -18.50 8.07 0.11
N ARG A 164 -17.21 8.42 0.14
CA ARG A 164 -16.76 9.81 0.28
C ARG A 164 -16.97 10.57 -1.03
N GLU A 165 -17.44 11.80 -0.89
CA GLU A 165 -17.62 12.71 -2.02
C GLU A 165 -16.26 13.19 -2.55
N ARG A 166 -16.10 13.16 -3.88
CA ARG A 166 -14.87 13.56 -4.58
C ARG A 166 -14.44 14.97 -4.22
N GLU A 167 -15.39 15.91 -4.21
CA GLU A 167 -15.15 17.31 -3.90
C GLU A 167 -14.60 17.51 -2.50
N ALA A 168 -15.13 16.77 -1.52
CA ALA A 168 -14.69 16.83 -0.14
C ALA A 168 -13.23 16.33 -0.02
N VAL A 169 -12.92 15.16 -0.59
CA VAL A 169 -11.56 14.59 -0.54
C VAL A 169 -10.56 15.47 -1.28
N THR A 170 -10.94 16.05 -2.41
CA THR A 170 -10.05 16.96 -3.16
C THR A 170 -9.76 18.24 -2.38
N ALA A 171 -10.79 18.82 -1.74
CA ALA A 171 -10.63 20.01 -0.91
C ALA A 171 -9.76 19.72 0.32
N ASP A 172 -9.97 18.57 0.96
CA ASP A 172 -9.20 18.09 2.10
C ASP A 172 -7.72 17.89 1.74
N ALA A 173 -7.43 17.17 0.65
CA ALA A 173 -6.07 16.95 0.17
C ALA A 173 -5.35 18.28 -0.15
N LYS A 174 -6.07 19.26 -0.72
CA LYS A 174 -5.51 20.60 -0.97
C LYS A 174 -5.19 21.35 0.34
N ALA A 175 -6.13 21.32 1.29
CA ALA A 175 -5.95 21.94 2.59
C ALA A 175 -4.77 21.32 3.36
N CYS A 176 -4.59 20.00 3.26
CA CYS A 176 -3.43 19.29 3.78
C CYS A 176 -2.13 19.73 3.10
N ALA A 177 -2.11 19.86 1.77
CA ALA A 177 -0.92 20.26 1.02
C ALA A 177 -0.43 21.67 1.37
N GLU A 178 -1.36 22.61 1.58
CA GLU A 178 -1.04 23.98 2.01
C GLU A 178 -0.34 23.98 3.37
N ARG A 179 -0.87 23.21 4.34
CA ARG A 179 -0.33 23.09 5.71
C ARG A 179 1.01 22.37 5.78
N LEU A 180 1.20 21.35 4.95
CA LEU A 180 2.40 20.51 4.96
C LEU A 180 3.53 21.06 4.08
N SER A 181 3.32 22.19 3.40
CA SER A 181 4.31 22.80 2.51
C SER A 181 5.64 23.13 3.21
N GLU A 182 5.61 23.44 4.51
CA GLU A 182 6.80 23.77 5.32
C GLU A 182 7.77 22.59 5.51
N HIS A 183 7.28 21.35 5.39
CA HIS A 183 8.13 20.14 5.52
C HIS A 183 9.11 19.97 4.34
N GLN A 184 8.92 20.73 3.25
CA GLN A 184 9.75 20.68 2.03
C GLN A 184 9.91 19.25 1.52
N LEU A 185 8.80 18.51 1.48
CA LEU A 185 8.74 17.15 0.96
C LEU A 185 8.90 17.17 -0.56
N ASP A 186 9.35 16.05 -1.13
CA ASP A 186 9.25 15.86 -2.59
C ASP A 186 7.77 16.04 -3.03
N PRO A 187 7.49 16.76 -4.14
CA PRO A 187 6.13 17.01 -4.60
C PRO A 187 5.26 15.76 -4.77
N LYS A 188 5.83 14.64 -5.24
CA LYS A 188 5.07 13.38 -5.42
C LYS A 188 4.71 12.76 -4.07
N SER A 189 5.65 12.77 -3.14
CA SER A 189 5.49 12.27 -1.77
C SER A 189 4.49 13.11 -0.99
N LEU A 190 4.51 14.44 -1.15
CA LEU A 190 3.49 15.34 -0.59
C LEU A 190 2.10 15.00 -1.14
N GLN A 191 1.97 14.80 -2.46
CA GLN A 191 0.70 14.43 -3.07
C GLN A 191 0.18 13.09 -2.53
N ALA A 192 1.04 12.07 -2.47
CA ALA A 192 0.68 10.76 -1.94
C ALA A 192 0.28 10.83 -0.45
N LEU A 193 1.00 11.59 0.37
CA LEU A 193 0.64 11.85 1.76
C LEU A 193 -0.74 12.52 1.87
N CYS A 194 -0.99 13.58 1.09
CA CYS A 194 -2.27 14.28 1.14
C CYS A 194 -3.44 13.38 0.71
N ARG A 195 -3.23 12.47 -0.26
CA ARG A 195 -4.23 11.44 -0.61
C ARG A 195 -4.52 10.52 0.57
N VAL A 196 -3.49 10.00 1.25
CA VAL A 196 -3.63 9.18 2.46
C VAL A 196 -4.44 9.90 3.53
N LEU A 197 -4.06 11.13 3.87
CA LEU A 197 -4.73 11.93 4.91
C LEU A 197 -6.18 12.26 4.50
N SER A 198 -6.46 12.51 3.23
CA SER A 198 -7.82 12.81 2.77
C SER A 198 -8.79 11.62 2.86
N LEU A 199 -8.27 10.39 2.94
CA LEU A 199 -9.06 9.18 3.14
C LEU A 199 -9.29 8.87 4.62
N ALA A 200 -8.54 9.48 5.53
CA ALA A 200 -8.72 9.36 6.97
C ALA A 200 -9.82 10.31 7.48
N ASP A 201 -10.37 9.96 8.64
CA ASP A 201 -11.31 10.81 9.37
C ASP A 201 -10.60 11.99 10.06
N GLY A 202 -11.37 13.02 10.40
CA GLY A 202 -10.87 14.24 11.01
C GLY A 202 -10.66 15.39 10.02
N THR A 203 -10.50 16.59 10.57
CA THR A 203 -10.24 17.81 9.82
C THR A 203 -8.82 17.82 9.24
N PRO A 204 -8.56 18.58 8.15
CA PRO A 204 -7.19 18.74 7.64
C PRO A 204 -6.18 19.20 8.69
N ASP A 205 -6.60 20.07 9.63
CA ASP A 205 -5.75 20.54 10.73
C ASP A 205 -5.32 19.40 11.65
N GLU A 206 -6.27 18.63 12.18
CA GLU A 206 -6.01 17.50 13.09
C GLU A 206 -5.09 16.45 12.44
N LYS A 207 -5.32 16.16 11.16
CA LYS A 207 -4.54 15.16 10.42
C LYS A 207 -3.10 15.62 10.15
N CYS A 208 -2.93 16.87 9.71
CA CYS A 208 -1.61 17.46 9.49
C CYS A 208 -0.83 17.63 10.79
N GLU A 209 -1.51 17.97 11.89
CA GLU A 209 -0.90 18.09 13.21
C GLU A 209 -0.42 16.72 13.72
N ARG A 210 -1.25 15.67 13.65
CA ARG A 210 -0.83 14.31 14.02
C ARG A 210 0.37 13.83 13.20
N PHE A 211 0.34 14.02 11.88
CA PHE A 211 1.48 13.68 11.04
C PHE A 211 2.74 14.45 11.43
N THR A 212 2.65 15.78 11.55
CA THR A 212 3.79 16.64 11.89
C THR A 212 4.37 16.26 13.25
N ARG A 213 3.50 15.99 14.23
CA ARG A 213 3.90 15.57 15.57
C ARG A 213 4.64 14.24 15.54
N LEU A 214 4.15 13.24 14.80
CA LEU A 214 4.84 11.96 14.65
C LEU A 214 6.21 12.12 13.96
N TYR A 215 6.26 12.90 12.89
CA TYR A 215 7.49 13.17 12.14
C TYR A 215 8.57 13.79 13.04
N GLU A 216 8.21 14.82 13.82
CA GLU A 216 9.14 15.48 14.73
C GLU A 216 9.52 14.60 15.93
N LEU A 217 8.58 13.85 16.52
CA LEU A 217 8.89 12.90 17.61
C LEU A 217 9.94 11.86 17.20
N LEU A 218 9.80 11.28 16.01
CA LEU A 218 10.78 10.33 15.49
C LEU A 218 12.14 10.99 15.25
N LYS A 219 12.15 12.19 14.65
CA LYS A 219 13.37 12.97 14.38
C LYS A 219 14.10 13.34 15.67
N ASP A 220 13.40 13.82 16.69
CA ASP A 220 13.94 14.19 18.00
C ASP A 220 14.57 12.99 18.72
N ARG A 221 14.02 11.80 18.50
CA ARG A 221 14.58 10.53 19.01
C ARG A 221 15.63 9.91 18.08
N GLY A 222 16.17 10.70 17.15
CA GLY A 222 17.27 10.31 16.26
C GLY A 222 16.87 9.37 15.12
N ARG A 223 15.57 9.21 14.84
CA ARG A 223 15.02 8.43 13.73
C ARG A 223 14.58 9.37 12.62
N LYS A 224 15.58 9.91 11.89
CA LYS A 224 15.33 10.82 10.76
C LYS A 224 14.62 10.07 9.64
N TYR A 225 13.34 10.36 9.49
CA TYR A 225 12.54 9.88 8.37
C TYR A 225 12.98 10.57 7.07
N GLY A 226 12.92 9.85 5.95
CA GLY A 226 13.20 10.43 4.63
C GLY A 226 12.17 11.51 4.25
N LYS A 227 12.40 12.23 3.15
CA LYS A 227 11.45 13.23 2.60
C LYS A 227 10.78 12.78 1.30
N GLU A 228 11.03 11.54 0.92
CA GLU A 228 10.62 10.95 -0.34
C GLU A 228 9.50 9.93 -0.07
N TYR A 229 9.50 8.86 -0.86
CA TYR A 229 8.46 7.86 -0.95
C TYR A 229 8.12 7.13 0.36
N GLN A 230 8.92 7.26 1.42
CA GLN A 230 8.61 6.65 2.71
C GLN A 230 7.47 7.39 3.43
N ILE A 231 7.35 8.70 3.18
CA ILE A 231 6.48 9.61 3.93
C ILE A 231 5.01 9.18 4.00
N PRO A 232 4.37 8.72 2.91
CA PRO A 232 2.95 8.35 2.97
C PRO A 232 2.66 7.20 3.94
N MET A 233 3.59 6.26 4.13
CA MET A 233 3.45 5.19 5.13
C MET A 233 3.48 5.72 6.57
N LEU A 234 4.27 6.77 6.82
CA LEU A 234 4.25 7.46 8.11
C LEU A 234 2.93 8.21 8.32
N GLY A 235 2.39 8.82 7.27
CA GLY A 235 1.06 9.42 7.27
C GLY A 235 -0.02 8.42 7.65
N LEU A 236 0.04 7.22 7.09
CA LEU A 236 -0.89 6.14 7.41
C LEU A 236 -0.80 5.73 8.89
N ALA A 237 0.41 5.50 9.39
CA ALA A 237 0.62 5.17 10.81
C ALA A 237 0.16 6.30 11.73
N ALA A 238 0.34 7.57 11.33
CA ALA A 238 -0.14 8.71 12.10
C ALA A 238 -1.68 8.73 12.23
N MET A 239 -2.43 8.13 11.31
CA MET A 239 -3.91 8.12 11.37
C MET A 239 -4.50 6.98 12.19
N LEU A 240 -3.66 6.16 12.81
CA LEU A 240 -4.11 5.16 13.78
C LEU A 240 -4.81 5.81 14.98
N PRO A 241 -5.79 5.16 15.62
CA PRO A 241 -6.56 5.77 16.71
C PRO A 241 -5.78 5.97 18.02
N GLN A 242 -4.63 5.33 18.18
CA GLN A 242 -3.78 5.44 19.38
C GLN A 242 -3.16 6.84 19.53
N GLU A 243 -2.69 7.15 20.74
CA GLU A 243 -1.95 8.37 21.02
C GLU A 243 -0.67 8.46 20.19
N ILE A 244 -0.33 9.66 19.73
CA ILE A 244 0.75 9.84 18.75
C ILE A 244 2.13 9.51 19.34
N GLU A 245 2.33 9.75 20.64
CA GLU A 245 3.51 9.33 21.39
C GLU A 245 3.63 7.80 21.49
N GLU A 246 2.50 7.09 21.63
CA GLU A 246 2.47 5.63 21.67
C GLU A 246 2.85 5.05 20.30
N ILE A 247 2.31 5.61 19.22
CA ILE A 247 2.66 5.23 17.85
C ILE A 247 4.16 5.48 17.57
N ALA A 248 4.69 6.62 18.02
CA ALA A 248 6.11 6.91 17.87
C ALA A 248 7.00 5.89 18.60
N GLU A 249 6.63 5.51 19.83
CA GLU A 249 7.35 4.47 20.59
C GLU A 249 7.27 3.11 19.88
N ASP A 250 6.08 2.72 19.44
CA ASP A 250 5.86 1.45 18.74
C ASP A 250 6.70 1.36 17.46
N ILE A 251 6.79 2.44 16.67
CA ILE A 251 7.64 2.50 15.46
C ILE A 251 9.12 2.37 15.84
N ILE A 252 9.56 3.02 16.92
CA ILE A 252 10.96 2.95 17.37
C ILE A 252 11.30 1.54 17.87
N ASP A 253 10.40 0.91 18.61
CA ASP A 253 10.53 -0.47 19.07
C ASP A 253 10.67 -1.43 17.90
N VAL A 254 9.80 -1.31 16.88
CA VAL A 254 9.88 -2.11 15.66
C VAL A 254 11.15 -1.81 14.86
N ASP A 255 11.56 -0.55 14.70
CA ASP A 255 12.82 -0.18 14.03
C ASP A 255 14.04 -0.82 14.72
N ASN A 256 14.06 -0.77 16.06
CA ASN A 256 15.12 -1.38 16.86
C ASN A 256 15.14 -2.90 16.69
N TYR A 257 13.96 -3.54 16.62
CA TYR A 257 13.86 -4.97 16.31
C TYR A 257 14.40 -5.26 14.90
N LEU A 258 13.87 -4.60 13.87
CA LEU A 258 14.26 -4.81 12.47
C LEU A 258 15.74 -4.51 12.24
N SER A 259 16.35 -3.59 12.99
CA SER A 259 17.78 -3.30 12.89
C SER A 259 18.67 -4.51 13.20
N LYS A 260 18.11 -5.53 13.86
CA LYS A 260 18.79 -6.78 14.22
C LYS A 260 18.71 -7.84 13.12
N GLU A 261 17.89 -7.65 12.09
CA GLU A 261 17.73 -8.63 11.01
C GLU A 261 18.76 -8.45 9.90
N GLU A 262 19.22 -9.57 9.32
CA GLU A 262 20.30 -9.62 8.31
C GLU A 262 20.04 -8.69 7.12
N MET A 263 18.78 -8.57 6.66
CA MET A 263 18.43 -7.72 5.52
C MET A 263 18.61 -6.21 5.76
N TYR A 264 18.76 -5.78 7.02
CA TYR A 264 19.00 -4.39 7.40
C TYR A 264 20.39 -4.16 8.00
N LYS A 265 21.23 -5.19 8.05
CA LYS A 265 22.58 -5.18 8.61
C LYS A 265 23.65 -5.20 7.53
N GLY A 266 24.88 -4.86 7.93
CA GLY A 266 26.06 -4.88 7.07
C GLY A 266 26.41 -3.52 6.46
N ILE A 267 27.53 -3.51 5.72
CA ILE A 267 28.08 -2.31 5.07
C ILE A 267 27.19 -1.84 3.91
N VAL A 268 26.61 -2.80 3.19
CA VAL A 268 25.65 -2.57 2.10
C VAL A 268 24.41 -3.40 2.42
N PRO A 269 23.52 -2.91 3.31
CA PRO A 269 22.32 -3.64 3.68
C PRO A 269 21.37 -3.71 2.47
N ARG A 270 20.53 -4.74 2.42
CA ARG A 270 19.49 -4.86 1.39
C ARG A 270 18.54 -3.67 1.44
N TYR A 271 18.15 -3.23 2.63
CA TYR A 271 17.30 -2.06 2.82
C TYR A 271 18.04 -0.98 3.64
N SER A 272 17.89 0.28 3.22
CA SER A 272 18.45 1.42 3.93
C SER A 272 17.77 1.65 5.29
N LYS A 273 18.35 2.52 6.13
CA LYS A 273 17.74 2.93 7.41
C LYS A 273 16.37 3.62 7.22
N THR A 274 16.22 4.43 6.17
CA THR A 274 14.94 5.10 5.88
C THR A 274 13.88 4.10 5.44
N VAL A 275 14.24 3.11 4.63
CA VAL A 275 13.34 2.01 4.24
C VAL A 275 12.98 1.13 5.43
N ARG A 276 13.92 0.87 6.35
CA ARG A 276 13.62 0.14 7.59
C ARG A 276 12.61 0.87 8.47
N LEU A 277 12.74 2.19 8.62
CA LEU A 277 11.76 3.02 9.34
C LEU A 277 10.38 3.00 8.65
N MET A 278 10.35 2.96 7.32
CA MET A 278 9.13 2.75 6.55
C MET A 278 8.49 1.39 6.85
N HIS A 279 9.27 0.31 6.89
CA HIS A 279 8.77 -1.01 7.25
C HIS A 279 8.29 -1.07 8.70
N ALA A 280 8.96 -0.37 9.62
CA ALA A 280 8.50 -0.25 10.99
C ALA A 280 7.13 0.45 11.09
N ALA A 281 6.97 1.58 10.38
CA ALA A 281 5.68 2.27 10.28
C ALA A 281 4.60 1.39 9.64
N MET A 282 4.96 0.57 8.64
CA MET A 282 4.05 -0.38 8.00
C MET A 282 3.54 -1.45 8.96
N VAL A 283 4.42 -2.10 9.72
CA VAL A 283 4.03 -3.10 10.73
C VAL A 283 3.13 -2.49 11.81
N VAL A 284 3.43 -1.27 12.25
CA VAL A 284 2.59 -0.54 13.22
C VAL A 284 1.23 -0.19 12.62
N ALA A 285 1.19 0.31 11.38
CA ALA A 285 -0.05 0.62 10.66
C ALA A 285 -0.94 -0.62 10.44
N GLY A 286 -0.34 -1.77 10.13
CA GLY A 286 -1.06 -3.04 9.96
C GLY A 286 -1.64 -3.59 11.26
N SER A 287 -1.01 -3.31 12.40
CA SER A 287 -1.54 -3.70 13.71
C SER A 287 -2.91 -3.06 14.05
N GLY A 288 -3.27 -1.97 13.36
CA GLY A 288 -4.55 -1.27 13.50
C GLY A 288 -5.75 -1.93 12.81
N GLY A 289 -5.54 -2.98 12.01
CA GLY A 289 -6.60 -3.90 11.58
C GLY A 289 -7.60 -3.40 10.52
N SER A 290 -7.22 -2.50 9.61
CA SER A 290 -8.11 -2.11 8.49
C SER A 290 -7.51 -2.44 7.11
N ALA A 291 -8.25 -3.20 6.31
CA ALA A 291 -7.88 -3.51 4.92
C ALA A 291 -7.73 -2.27 4.04
N GLN A 292 -8.39 -1.16 4.39
CA GLN A 292 -8.21 0.12 3.72
C GLN A 292 -6.77 0.66 3.84
N ASN A 293 -6.13 0.47 5.00
CA ASN A 293 -4.74 0.90 5.23
C ASN A 293 -3.77 0.14 4.32
N LEU A 294 -4.02 -1.14 4.10
CA LEU A 294 -3.26 -1.98 3.19
C LEU A 294 -3.38 -1.55 1.73
N TYR A 295 -4.57 -1.17 1.26
CA TYR A 295 -4.73 -0.69 -0.12
C TYR A 295 -4.09 0.66 -0.35
N ILE A 296 -4.13 1.54 0.66
CA ILE A 296 -3.39 2.79 0.65
C ILE A 296 -1.88 2.48 0.66
N ALA A 297 -1.41 1.53 1.46
CA ALA A 297 -0.01 1.08 1.44
C ALA A 297 0.40 0.46 0.09
N MET A 298 -0.50 -0.28 -0.58
CA MET A 298 -0.30 -0.82 -1.93
C MET A 298 -0.29 0.29 -2.99
N GLU A 299 -1.15 1.31 -2.87
CA GLU A 299 -1.12 2.53 -3.70
C GLU A 299 0.25 3.22 -3.57
N ILE A 300 0.66 3.50 -2.34
CA ILE A 300 1.95 4.13 -2.02
C ILE A 300 3.07 3.30 -2.64
N THR A 301 3.06 1.99 -2.42
CA THR A 301 4.15 1.12 -2.89
C THR A 301 4.20 0.97 -4.40
N MET A 302 3.07 0.95 -5.10
CA MET A 302 3.13 0.97 -6.55
C MET A 302 3.58 2.32 -7.11
N TRP A 303 3.23 3.44 -6.49
CA TRP A 303 3.88 4.70 -6.79
C TRP A 303 5.40 4.61 -6.60
N MET A 304 5.88 3.97 -5.51
CA MET A 304 7.33 3.72 -5.31
C MET A 304 7.94 2.91 -6.46
N LEU A 305 7.23 1.89 -6.95
CA LEU A 305 7.72 0.99 -8.00
C LEU A 305 7.79 1.68 -9.36
N PHE A 306 6.78 2.50 -9.70
CA PHE A 306 6.77 3.24 -10.96
C PHE A 306 7.74 4.43 -10.97
N ASP A 307 8.01 5.06 -9.83
CA ASP A 307 9.01 6.13 -9.75
C ASP A 307 10.46 5.61 -9.73
N VAL A 308 10.71 4.41 -9.20
CA VAL A 308 12.06 3.81 -9.17
C VAL A 308 12.42 3.05 -10.46
N LEU A 309 11.43 2.45 -11.16
CA LEU A 309 11.67 1.69 -12.39
C LEU A 309 11.81 2.56 -13.66
N PHE A 310 11.55 3.86 -13.56
CA PHE A 310 11.68 4.82 -14.68
C PHE A 310 12.73 5.92 -14.43
N ILE A 311 13.73 5.63 -13.59
CA ILE A 311 15.02 6.34 -13.52
C ILE A 311 16.11 5.49 -14.19
#